data_AF-A0A7C0Z465-F1
#
_entry.id   AF-A0A7C0Z465-F1
#
_cell.length_a   1.000
_cell.length_b   1.000
_cell.length_c   1.000
_cell.angle_alpha   90.00
_cell.angle_beta   90.00
_cell.angle_gamma   90.00
#
_symmetry.space_group_name_H-M   'P 1'
#
loop_
_entity.id
_entity.type
_entity.pdbx_description
1 polymer ?
#
loop_
_entity_poly.entity_id
_entity_poly.type
_entity_poly.pdbx_seq_one_letter_code
_entity_poly.pdbx_strand_id
1 'polypeptide(L)'
;MQSESLKALRIRLEERRERDAWFDISSRQIREGTVRYYKAKDPLTGEWLFKVCVDPEGKVSVRAVKCPPGPRFAQLEGSSMVFQPSLREGLLYDVISVSYLDEEGRVRRKVVSEDGVPTAVKEICDIELYEAATGKSGAHSRHPVTLVKKGDYHRMIALFLVERAWPIAPLGVENALKYLKHSVDVLNTVRRLEMASEEDVYTTLEEEHGMQREEAQAIIEMLKRRGDLLAPKEGYIKTALK
;
A
#
# COMPACT_ATOMS: atom_id res chain seq x y z
N MET A 1 4.97 16.12 6.45
CA MET A 1 4.71 15.98 5.01
C MET A 1 4.32 14.55 4.72
N GLN A 2 3.14 14.32 4.13
CA GLN A 2 2.83 13.04 3.49
C GLN A 2 3.75 12.93 2.27
N SER A 3 4.35 11.76 1.98
CA SER A 3 5.08 11.61 0.72
C SER A 3 4.10 11.76 -0.45
N GLU A 4 4.56 12.33 -1.57
CA GLU A 4 3.75 12.51 -2.79
C GLU A 4 3.02 11.21 -3.18
N SER A 5 3.68 10.07 -3.00
CA SER A 5 3.17 8.72 -3.28
C SER A 5 1.96 8.31 -2.44
N LEU A 6 1.74 8.92 -1.28
CA LEU A 6 0.59 8.67 -0.42
C LEU A 6 -0.63 9.54 -0.76
N LYS A 7 -0.48 10.61 -1.54
CA LYS A 7 -1.59 11.54 -1.84
C LYS A 7 -2.75 10.86 -2.57
N ALA A 8 -2.44 9.85 -3.38
CA ALA A 8 -3.45 9.08 -4.09
C ALA A 8 -4.28 8.15 -3.17
N LEU A 9 -3.75 7.80 -1.99
CA LEU A 9 -4.46 7.02 -0.98
C LEU A 9 -5.36 7.94 -0.15
N ARG A 10 -6.67 7.84 -0.35
CA ARG A 10 -7.63 8.64 0.41
C ARG A 10 -8.00 7.90 1.69
N ILE A 11 -7.31 8.22 2.78
CA ILE A 11 -7.54 7.65 4.11
C ILE A 11 -8.33 8.68 4.95
N ARG A 12 -9.46 8.26 5.52
CA ARG A 12 -10.35 9.11 6.33
C ARG A 12 -10.73 8.40 7.62
N LEU A 13 -10.67 9.12 8.73
CA LEU A 13 -11.22 8.67 10.01
C LEU A 13 -12.75 8.64 9.94
N GLU A 14 -13.34 7.49 10.23
CA GLU A 14 -14.79 7.30 10.30
C GLU A 14 -15.31 7.35 11.73
N GLU A 15 -14.57 6.77 12.66
CA GLU A 15 -14.99 6.65 14.05
C GLU A 15 -13.78 6.64 14.98
N ARG A 16 -13.90 7.28 16.15
CA ARG A 16 -12.91 7.24 17.22
C ARG A 16 -13.60 6.97 18.55
N ARG A 17 -13.08 5.99 19.28
CA ARG A 17 -13.48 5.62 20.64
C ARG A 17 -12.28 5.82 21.55
N GLU A 18 -12.36 6.77 22.47
CA GLU A 18 -11.25 7.08 23.38
C GLU A 18 -10.88 5.89 24.26
N ARG A 19 -11.91 5.14 24.69
CA ARG A 19 -11.78 3.92 25.47
C ARG A 19 -12.68 2.84 24.90
N ASP A 20 -12.07 1.78 24.39
CA ASP A 20 -12.71 0.58 23.88
C ASP A 20 -11.78 -0.62 24.13
N ALA A 21 -12.31 -1.83 23.93
CA ALA A 21 -11.56 -3.06 24.11
C ALA A 21 -11.39 -3.84 22.79
N TRP A 22 -10.33 -4.62 22.70
CA TRP A 22 -10.13 -5.55 21.59
C TRP A 22 -9.33 -6.77 22.04
N PHE A 23 -9.51 -7.87 21.32
CA PHE A 23 -8.66 -9.04 21.49
C PHE A 23 -7.35 -8.83 20.71
N ASP A 24 -6.26 -8.68 21.44
CA ASP A 24 -4.91 -8.53 20.90
C ASP A 24 -4.35 -9.91 20.53
N ILE A 25 -4.06 -10.13 19.25
CA ILE A 25 -3.61 -11.44 18.75
C ILE A 25 -2.21 -11.77 19.26
N SER A 26 -1.33 -10.77 19.40
CA SER A 26 0.04 -11.02 19.83
C SER A 26 0.15 -11.44 21.30
N SER A 27 -0.66 -10.84 22.19
CA SER A 27 -0.69 -11.20 23.61
C SER A 27 -1.78 -12.20 23.97
N ARG A 28 -2.69 -12.54 23.04
CA ARG A 28 -3.85 -13.43 23.24
C ARG A 28 -4.74 -13.03 24.42
N GLN A 29 -4.90 -11.73 24.62
CA GLN A 29 -5.64 -11.16 25.76
C GLN A 29 -6.52 -10.00 25.30
N ILE A 30 -7.55 -9.68 26.09
CA ILE A 30 -8.30 -8.44 25.92
C ILE A 30 -7.42 -7.28 26.37
N ARG A 31 -7.25 -6.29 25.50
CA ARG A 31 -6.63 -5.01 25.83
C ARG A 31 -7.65 -3.89 25.73
N GLU A 32 -7.40 -2.82 26.46
CA GLU A 32 -8.18 -1.58 26.43
C GLU A 32 -7.29 -0.42 25.95
N GLY A 33 -7.92 0.60 25.36
CA GLY A 33 -7.23 1.78 24.87
C GLY A 33 -8.06 2.52 23.83
N THR A 34 -7.40 3.28 22.96
CA THR A 34 -8.09 4.04 21.91
C THR A 34 -8.26 3.21 20.66
N VAL A 35 -9.49 3.14 20.16
CA VAL A 35 -9.84 2.46 18.91
C VAL A 35 -10.27 3.50 17.87
N ARG A 36 -9.75 3.37 16.65
CA ARG A 36 -10.11 4.22 15.52
C ARG A 36 -10.46 3.37 14.31
N TYR A 37 -11.50 3.75 13.59
CA TYR A 37 -11.86 3.14 12.32
C TYR A 37 -11.56 4.10 11.17
N TYR A 38 -10.87 3.61 10.15
CA TYR A 38 -10.51 4.38 8.97
C TYR A 38 -11.05 3.73 7.71
N LYS A 39 -11.71 4.51 6.86
CA LYS A 39 -11.91 4.13 5.46
C LYS A 39 -10.69 4.53 4.66
N ALA A 40 -10.19 3.60 3.84
CA ALA A 40 -9.13 3.88 2.89
C ALA A 40 -9.61 3.52 1.49
N LYS A 41 -9.61 4.50 0.58
CA LYS A 41 -9.81 4.28 -0.84
C LYS A 41 -8.45 4.22 -1.51
N ASP A 42 -8.02 3.00 -1.79
CA ASP A 42 -6.83 2.71 -2.57
C ASP A 42 -7.23 2.58 -4.04
N PRO A 43 -6.73 3.42 -4.95
CA PRO A 43 -7.10 3.29 -6.35
C PRO A 43 -6.71 1.90 -6.88
N LEU A 44 -5.64 1.25 -6.41
CA LEU A 44 -5.22 -0.05 -6.93
C LEU A 44 -6.18 -1.17 -6.52
N THR A 45 -6.46 -1.29 -5.23
CA THR A 45 -7.15 -2.48 -4.69
C THR A 45 -8.60 -2.23 -4.33
N GLY A 46 -9.04 -0.98 -4.21
CA GLY A 46 -10.43 -0.61 -3.93
C GLY A 46 -10.64 -0.01 -2.54
N GLU A 47 -11.81 -0.24 -1.96
CA GLU A 47 -12.20 0.33 -0.66
C GLU A 47 -11.93 -0.63 0.49
N TRP A 48 -11.32 -0.10 1.55
CA TRP A 48 -10.95 -0.81 2.77
C TRP A 48 -11.55 -0.14 4.00
N LEU A 49 -11.82 -0.94 5.02
CA LEU A 49 -12.05 -0.48 6.38
C LEU A 49 -10.98 -1.04 7.31
N PHE A 50 -10.26 -0.16 8.00
CA PHE A 50 -9.24 -0.52 8.97
C PHE A 50 -9.70 -0.20 10.39
N LYS A 51 -9.39 -1.09 11.33
CA LYS A 51 -9.44 -0.82 12.78
C LYS A 51 -8.02 -0.63 13.28
N VAL A 52 -7.75 0.53 13.87
CA VAL A 52 -6.48 0.88 14.50
C VAL A 52 -6.68 0.89 16.01
N CYS A 53 -5.96 0.04 16.71
CA CYS A 53 -6.00 -0.05 18.18
C CYS A 53 -4.70 0.47 18.75
N VAL A 54 -4.77 1.37 19.73
CA VAL A 54 -3.61 1.96 20.39
C VAL A 54 -3.70 1.63 21.87
N ASP A 55 -2.74 0.86 22.36
CA ASP A 55 -2.69 0.52 23.78
C ASP A 55 -1.97 1.62 24.61
N PRO A 56 -2.12 1.59 25.95
CA PRO A 56 -1.50 2.60 26.82
C PRO A 56 0.02 2.61 26.76
N GLU A 57 0.64 1.47 26.42
CA GLU A 57 2.09 1.31 26.26
C GLU A 57 2.60 1.92 24.93
N GLY A 58 1.70 2.36 24.06
CA GLY A 58 2.00 3.05 22.81
C GLY A 58 2.18 2.12 21.61
N LYS A 59 1.95 0.82 21.76
CA LYS A 59 1.88 -0.13 20.64
C LYS A 59 0.60 0.12 19.86
N VAL A 60 0.71 0.01 18.54
CA VAL A 60 -0.39 0.24 17.60
C VAL A 60 -0.62 -1.00 16.75
N SER A 61 -1.85 -1.49 16.68
CA SER A 61 -2.23 -2.54 15.73
C SER A 61 -3.15 -1.97 14.66
N VAL A 62 -2.81 -2.20 13.39
CA VAL A 62 -3.67 -1.90 12.24
C VAL A 62 -4.25 -3.21 11.72
N ARG A 63 -5.58 -3.35 11.70
CA ARG A 63 -6.28 -4.55 11.24
C ARG A 63 -7.24 -4.22 10.09
N ALA A 64 -7.21 -5.00 9.02
CA ALA A 64 -8.23 -4.93 7.98
C ALA A 64 -9.53 -5.58 8.49
N VAL A 65 -10.60 -4.79 8.57
CA VAL A 65 -11.94 -5.22 9.02
C VAL A 65 -12.85 -5.53 7.84
N LYS A 66 -12.75 -4.73 6.77
CA LYS A 66 -13.40 -5.03 5.49
C LYS A 66 -12.38 -4.83 4.38
N CYS A 67 -12.32 -5.80 3.48
CA CYS A 67 -11.44 -5.80 2.33
C CYS A 67 -12.25 -5.56 1.05
N PRO A 68 -11.59 -5.11 -0.04
CA PRO A 68 -12.17 -5.11 -1.37
C PRO A 68 -12.63 -6.50 -1.80
N PRO A 69 -13.60 -6.59 -2.73
CA PRO A 69 -14.09 -7.87 -3.21
C PRO A 69 -13.01 -8.66 -3.96
N GLY A 70 -13.11 -9.99 -3.88
CA GLY A 70 -12.27 -10.92 -4.62
C GLY A 70 -11.50 -11.88 -3.72
N PRO A 71 -11.18 -13.09 -4.22
CA PRO A 71 -10.63 -14.18 -3.41
C PRO A 71 -9.24 -13.89 -2.83
N ARG A 72 -8.48 -12.94 -3.42
CA ARG A 72 -7.15 -12.55 -2.94
C ARG A 72 -7.25 -11.65 -1.70
N PHE A 73 -8.08 -10.62 -1.75
CA PHE A 73 -8.18 -9.62 -0.67
C PHE A 73 -9.06 -10.09 0.48
N ALA A 74 -10.03 -10.97 0.24
CA ALA A 74 -10.82 -11.61 1.30
C ALA A 74 -9.93 -12.35 2.32
N GLN A 75 -8.80 -12.92 1.88
CA GLN A 75 -7.84 -13.58 2.78
C GLN A 75 -7.09 -12.61 3.70
N LEU A 76 -7.10 -11.31 3.40
CA LEU A 76 -6.54 -10.27 4.27
C LEU A 76 -7.53 -9.79 5.33
N GLU A 77 -8.79 -10.20 5.29
CA GLU A 77 -9.76 -9.83 6.32
C GLU A 77 -9.34 -10.39 7.68
N GLY A 78 -9.32 -9.53 8.70
CA GLY A 78 -8.78 -9.84 10.03
C GLY A 78 -7.26 -9.82 10.13
N SER A 79 -6.51 -9.75 9.02
CA SER A 79 -5.05 -9.61 9.05
C SER A 79 -4.64 -8.31 9.72
N SER A 80 -3.52 -8.36 10.44
CA SER A 80 -3.01 -7.20 11.19
C SER A 80 -1.51 -6.98 11.00
N MET A 81 -1.12 -5.71 11.12
CA MET A 81 0.24 -5.23 11.35
C MET A 81 0.34 -4.64 12.75
N VAL A 82 1.52 -4.74 13.35
CA VAL A 82 1.76 -4.32 14.74
C VAL A 82 3.01 -3.45 14.79
N PHE A 83 2.82 -2.20 15.18
CA PHE A 83 3.87 -1.21 15.36
C PHE A 83 4.20 -1.08 16.85
N GLN A 84 5.47 -1.25 17.22
CA GLN A 84 5.94 -1.24 18.60
C GLN A 84 6.87 -0.06 18.87
N PRO A 85 6.96 0.46 20.10
CA PRO A 85 7.93 1.50 20.45
C PRO A 85 9.36 1.11 20.08
N SER A 86 10.07 2.00 19.38
CA SER A 86 11.49 1.83 19.08
C SER A 86 12.37 2.59 20.08
N LEU A 87 13.69 2.42 20.00
CA LEU A 87 14.67 3.24 20.71
C LEU A 87 14.77 4.67 20.17
N ARG A 88 14.17 4.95 19.01
CA ARG A 88 14.11 6.30 18.44
C ARG A 88 12.89 6.99 19.02
N GLU A 89 13.13 8.09 19.75
CA GLU A 89 12.07 8.80 20.46
C GLU A 89 10.91 9.19 19.52
N GLY A 90 9.69 8.88 19.93
CA GLY A 90 8.48 9.20 19.18
C GLY A 90 8.23 8.35 17.92
N LEU A 91 9.07 7.34 17.63
CA LEU A 91 8.89 6.43 16.50
C LEU A 91 8.45 5.03 16.96
N LEU A 92 7.69 4.38 16.09
CA LEU A 92 7.23 3.01 16.22
C LEU A 92 7.79 2.18 15.06
N TYR A 93 8.12 0.92 15.30
CA TYR A 93 8.66 0.01 14.31
C TYR A 93 7.74 -1.18 14.01
N ASP A 94 7.73 -1.63 12.75
CA ASP A 94 7.20 -2.94 12.33
C ASP A 94 8.24 -3.65 11.44
N VAL A 95 8.32 -4.97 11.54
CA VAL A 95 9.25 -5.77 10.71
C VAL A 95 8.69 -5.88 9.30
N ILE A 96 9.48 -5.46 8.31
CA ILE A 96 9.01 -5.42 6.92
C ILE A 96 8.78 -6.85 6.44
N SER A 97 7.53 -7.14 6.10
CA SER A 97 7.14 -8.47 5.63
C SER A 97 6.11 -8.38 4.52
N VAL A 98 6.51 -8.84 3.34
CA VAL A 98 5.76 -8.66 2.11
C VAL A 98 4.90 -9.90 1.85
N SER A 99 3.63 -9.67 1.51
CA SER A 99 2.72 -10.73 1.11
C SER A 99 3.10 -11.31 -0.26
N TYR A 100 2.72 -12.55 -0.51
CA TYR A 100 2.79 -13.20 -1.82
C TYR A 100 1.68 -14.26 -1.92
N LEU A 101 1.36 -14.69 -3.14
CA LEU A 101 0.48 -15.84 -3.36
C LEU A 101 1.34 -17.09 -3.51
N ASP A 102 1.01 -18.16 -2.77
CA ASP A 102 1.58 -19.48 -3.05
C ASP A 102 0.93 -20.12 -4.29
N GLU A 103 1.38 -21.32 -4.66
CA GLU A 103 0.93 -22.04 -5.86
C GLU A 103 -0.57 -22.33 -5.84
N GLU A 104 -1.15 -22.49 -4.64
CA GLU A 104 -2.58 -22.69 -4.43
C GLU A 104 -3.38 -21.37 -4.33
N GLY A 105 -2.74 -20.22 -4.55
CA GLY A 105 -3.37 -18.91 -4.49
C GLY A 105 -3.69 -18.42 -3.06
N ARG A 106 -3.03 -18.99 -2.04
CA ARG A 106 -3.17 -18.56 -0.66
C ARG A 106 -2.22 -17.42 -0.35
N VAL A 107 -2.69 -16.44 0.41
CA VAL A 107 -1.87 -15.31 0.83
C VAL A 107 -0.91 -15.76 1.93
N ARG A 108 0.39 -15.69 1.61
CA ARG A 108 1.51 -15.92 2.53
C ARG A 108 2.28 -14.63 2.73
N ARG A 109 3.17 -14.61 3.72
CA ARG A 109 3.98 -13.44 4.09
C ARG A 109 5.40 -13.90 4.37
N LYS A 110 6.38 -13.17 3.87
CA LYS A 110 7.80 -13.41 4.16
C LYS A 110 8.47 -12.14 4.64
N VAL A 111 9.35 -12.27 5.63
CA VAL A 111 10.27 -11.18 5.98
C VAL A 111 11.28 -11.03 4.84
N VAL A 112 11.55 -9.79 4.43
CA VAL A 112 12.49 -9.49 3.35
C VAL A 112 13.86 -9.13 3.92
N SER A 113 14.93 -9.32 3.13
CA SER A 113 16.24 -8.73 3.41
C SER A 113 16.24 -7.23 3.05
N GLU A 114 17.30 -6.52 3.39
CA GLU A 114 17.49 -5.09 3.08
C GLU A 114 17.31 -4.79 1.56
N ASP A 115 17.91 -5.61 0.70
CA ASP A 115 17.77 -5.49 -0.76
C ASP A 115 16.35 -5.82 -1.26
N GLY A 116 15.61 -6.63 -0.50
CA GLY A 116 14.25 -7.06 -0.83
C GLY A 116 13.16 -6.09 -0.40
N VAL A 117 13.51 -4.95 0.21
CA VAL A 117 12.53 -3.96 0.66
C VAL A 117 11.92 -3.24 -0.57
N PRO A 118 10.58 -3.29 -0.77
CA PRO A 118 9.95 -2.64 -1.91
C PRO A 118 10.21 -1.14 -1.95
N THR A 119 10.36 -0.56 -3.15
CA THR A 119 10.61 0.87 -3.33
C THR A 119 9.51 1.70 -2.66
N ALA A 120 8.27 1.23 -2.74
CA ALA A 120 7.10 1.85 -2.12
C ALA A 120 7.25 2.04 -0.62
N VAL A 121 7.86 1.07 0.09
CA VAL A 121 8.08 1.17 1.54
C VAL A 121 9.13 2.25 1.82
N LYS A 122 10.21 2.29 1.03
CA LYS A 122 11.30 3.28 1.13
C LYS A 122 10.80 4.71 0.91
N GLU A 123 9.78 4.91 0.05
CA GLU A 123 9.16 6.23 -0.18
C GLU A 123 8.20 6.66 0.93
N ILE A 124 7.76 5.74 1.78
CA ILE A 124 6.76 6.00 2.83
C ILE A 124 7.42 6.34 4.15
N CYS A 125 8.48 5.64 4.53
CA CYS A 125 9.12 5.77 5.83
C CYS A 125 10.62 5.48 5.80
N ASP A 126 11.30 5.93 6.85
CA ASP A 126 12.67 5.52 7.11
C ASP A 126 12.73 4.03 7.46
N ILE A 127 13.85 3.41 7.11
CA ILE A 127 14.11 1.99 7.35
C ILE A 127 15.40 1.85 8.13
N GLU A 128 15.37 1.03 9.16
CA GLU A 128 16.55 0.63 9.92
C GLU A 128 16.61 -0.89 10.05
N LEU A 129 17.73 -1.41 10.54
CA LEU A 129 17.80 -2.79 11.00
C LEU A 129 17.11 -2.95 12.35
N TYR A 130 16.52 -4.11 12.58
CA TYR A 130 15.83 -4.46 13.83
C TYR A 130 16.69 -4.19 15.06
N GLU A 131 17.97 -4.59 15.02
CA GLU A 131 18.89 -4.36 16.14
C GLU A 131 19.12 -2.87 16.41
N ALA A 132 19.28 -2.05 15.36
CA ALA A 132 19.45 -0.60 15.50
C ALA A 132 18.20 0.09 16.08
N ALA A 133 17.01 -0.38 15.68
CA ALA A 133 15.74 0.16 16.12
C ALA A 133 15.33 -0.29 17.54
N THR A 134 15.80 -1.45 18.00
CA THR A 134 15.32 -2.09 19.24
C THR A 134 16.39 -2.34 20.30
N GLY A 135 17.67 -2.30 19.93
CA GLY A 135 18.81 -2.69 20.77
C GLY A 135 18.92 -4.19 21.01
N LYS A 136 18.11 -5.02 20.34
CA LYS A 136 18.05 -6.47 20.54
C LYS A 136 18.79 -7.20 19.42
N SER A 137 19.86 -7.89 19.79
CA SER A 137 20.61 -8.78 18.91
C SER A 137 19.99 -10.18 18.86
N GLY A 138 20.23 -10.92 17.78
CA GLY A 138 19.75 -12.31 17.62
C GLY A 138 19.44 -12.66 16.17
N ALA A 139 18.66 -13.73 15.96
CA ALA A 139 18.35 -14.26 14.63
C ALA A 139 17.60 -13.27 13.72
N HIS A 140 16.97 -12.24 14.29
CA HIS A 140 16.20 -11.23 13.56
C HIS A 140 16.91 -9.87 13.47
N SER A 141 18.13 -9.76 13.99
CA SER A 141 18.92 -8.51 14.03
C SER A 141 19.04 -7.80 12.69
N ARG A 142 19.23 -8.59 11.63
CA ARG A 142 19.39 -8.14 10.22
C ARG A 142 18.07 -7.90 9.48
N HIS A 143 16.92 -8.11 10.11
CA HIS A 143 15.65 -7.85 9.45
C HIS A 143 15.42 -6.33 9.35
N PRO A 144 15.07 -5.81 8.16
CA PRO A 144 14.70 -4.41 8.01
C PRO A 144 13.36 -4.14 8.70
N VAL A 145 13.25 -2.98 9.33
CA VAL A 145 12.04 -2.50 9.99
C VAL A 145 11.67 -1.12 9.46
N THR A 146 10.37 -0.85 9.36
CA THR A 146 9.88 0.50 9.11
C THR A 146 9.97 1.33 10.37
N LEU A 147 10.19 2.64 10.26
CA LEU A 147 10.07 3.59 11.36
C LEU A 147 8.98 4.62 11.05
N VAL A 148 7.94 4.66 11.88
CA VAL A 148 6.77 5.52 11.68
C VAL A 148 6.51 6.34 12.94
N LYS A 149 6.21 7.62 12.77
CA LYS A 149 5.89 8.51 13.89
C LYS A 149 4.65 8.03 14.65
N LYS A 150 4.72 8.06 15.99
CA LYS A 150 3.55 7.80 16.85
C LYS A 150 2.41 8.74 16.47
N GLY A 151 1.22 8.17 16.27
CA GLY A 151 0.03 8.91 15.85
C GLY A 151 -0.16 9.05 14.34
N ASP A 152 0.81 8.66 13.51
CA ASP A 152 0.68 8.69 12.06
C ASP A 152 0.00 7.42 11.52
N TYR A 153 -1.29 7.28 11.84
CA TYR A 153 -2.07 6.12 11.48
C TYR A 153 -2.30 6.00 9.97
N HIS A 154 -2.27 7.11 9.24
CA HIS A 154 -2.41 7.11 7.77
C HIS A 154 -1.21 6.39 7.14
N ARG A 155 0.01 6.70 7.59
CA ARG A 155 1.22 6.04 7.13
C ARG A 155 1.24 4.55 7.48
N MET A 156 0.80 4.19 8.68
CA MET A 156 0.67 2.77 9.09
C MET A 156 -0.32 1.99 8.24
N ILE A 157 -1.46 2.59 7.89
CA ILE A 157 -2.44 1.99 6.97
C ILE A 157 -1.86 1.87 5.56
N ALA A 158 -1.12 2.88 5.09
CA ALA A 158 -0.46 2.82 3.80
C ALA A 158 0.58 1.70 3.72
N LEU A 159 1.37 1.49 4.78
CA LEU A 159 2.29 0.36 4.86
C LEU A 159 1.54 -0.98 4.82
N PHE A 160 0.38 -1.10 5.45
CA PHE A 160 -0.46 -2.30 5.29
C PHE A 160 -0.82 -2.53 3.81
N LEU A 161 -1.27 -1.50 3.11
CA LEU A 161 -1.63 -1.64 1.70
C LEU A 161 -0.42 -2.06 0.85
N VAL A 162 0.73 -1.40 1.04
CA VAL A 162 1.94 -1.64 0.26
C VAL A 162 2.60 -2.99 0.57
N GLU A 163 2.66 -3.40 1.83
CA GLU A 163 3.30 -4.65 2.24
C GLU A 163 2.37 -5.86 2.12
N ARG A 164 1.05 -5.66 2.22
CA ARG A 164 0.08 -6.77 2.28
C ARG A 164 -0.81 -6.87 1.06
N ALA A 165 -1.37 -5.76 0.58
CA ALA A 165 -2.40 -5.76 -0.45
C ALA A 165 -1.84 -5.65 -1.88
N TRP A 166 -0.94 -4.71 -2.12
CA TRP A 166 -0.33 -4.50 -3.44
C TRP A 166 0.49 -5.68 -3.98
N PRO A 167 1.26 -6.43 -3.16
CA PRO A 167 2.03 -7.56 -3.67
C PRO A 167 1.17 -8.68 -4.25
N ILE A 168 -0.07 -8.81 -3.78
CA ILE A 168 -1.04 -9.81 -4.26
C ILE A 168 -2.04 -9.23 -5.26
N ALA A 169 -1.98 -7.91 -5.49
CA ALA A 169 -2.75 -7.27 -6.56
C ALA A 169 -2.19 -7.71 -7.93
N PRO A 170 -3.01 -7.69 -9.00
CA PRO A 170 -2.57 -8.08 -10.34
C PRO A 170 -1.34 -7.33 -10.88
N LEU A 171 -1.02 -6.16 -10.33
CA LEU A 171 0.12 -5.33 -10.73
C LEU A 171 1.43 -5.66 -10.01
N GLY A 172 1.37 -6.21 -8.80
CA GLY A 172 2.48 -6.16 -7.86
C GLY A 172 2.79 -4.74 -7.37
N VAL A 173 3.78 -4.61 -6.48
CA VAL A 173 4.08 -3.35 -5.76
C VAL A 173 4.70 -2.29 -6.66
N GLU A 174 5.70 -2.65 -7.45
CA GLU A 174 6.48 -1.67 -8.22
C GLU A 174 5.65 -1.03 -9.35
N ASN A 175 4.86 -1.83 -10.09
CA ASN A 175 3.97 -1.27 -11.12
C ASN A 175 2.80 -0.50 -10.51
N ALA A 176 2.37 -0.82 -9.28
CA ALA A 176 1.38 -0.03 -8.57
C ALA A 176 1.88 1.38 -8.26
N LEU A 177 3.14 1.55 -7.85
CA LEU A 177 3.73 2.87 -7.65
C LEU A 177 3.73 3.70 -8.95
N LYS A 178 4.20 3.11 -10.04
CA LYS A 178 4.20 3.76 -11.36
C LYS A 178 2.80 4.22 -11.76
N TYR A 179 1.82 3.32 -11.59
CA TYR A 179 0.42 3.64 -11.82
C TYR A 179 -0.08 4.80 -10.96
N LEU A 180 0.22 4.83 -9.66
CA LEU A 180 -0.19 5.93 -8.79
C LEU A 180 0.39 7.28 -9.21
N LYS A 181 1.65 7.29 -9.63
CA LYS A 181 2.36 8.52 -10.00
C LYS A 181 1.83 9.10 -11.32
N HIS A 182 1.55 8.24 -12.30
CA HIS A 182 1.42 8.71 -13.68
C HIS A 182 0.10 8.35 -14.37
N SER A 183 -0.82 7.62 -13.71
CA SER A 183 -2.11 7.27 -14.34
C SER A 183 -2.94 8.48 -14.78
N VAL A 184 -2.86 9.60 -14.06
CA VAL A 184 -3.56 10.85 -14.42
C VAL A 184 -2.95 11.47 -15.68
N ASP A 185 -1.62 11.46 -15.80
CA ASP A 185 -0.89 11.96 -16.97
C ASP A 185 -1.27 11.16 -18.23
N VAL A 186 -1.29 9.82 -18.11
CA VAL A 186 -1.72 8.93 -19.19
C VAL A 186 -3.17 9.20 -19.59
N LEU A 187 -4.09 9.29 -18.63
CA LEU A 187 -5.50 9.55 -18.93
C LEU A 187 -5.71 10.92 -19.60
N ASN A 188 -5.00 11.96 -19.14
CA ASN A 188 -5.08 13.29 -19.74
C ASN A 188 -4.51 13.31 -21.17
N THR A 189 -3.39 12.63 -21.39
CA THR A 189 -2.78 12.49 -22.71
C THR A 189 -3.73 11.79 -23.69
N VAL A 190 -4.25 10.62 -23.32
CA VAL A 190 -5.19 9.88 -24.18
C VAL A 190 -6.48 10.67 -24.41
N ARG A 191 -6.99 11.38 -23.40
CA ARG A 191 -8.18 12.22 -23.55
C ARG A 191 -7.95 13.35 -24.55
N ARG A 192 -6.79 14.01 -24.48
CA ARG A 192 -6.42 15.12 -25.38
C ARG A 192 -6.23 14.64 -26.82
N LEU A 193 -5.71 13.43 -27.01
CA LEU A 193 -5.55 12.83 -28.33
C LEU A 193 -6.84 12.16 -28.86
N GLU A 194 -7.92 12.15 -28.06
CA GLU A 194 -9.24 11.57 -28.34
C GLU A 194 -9.25 10.06 -28.63
N MET A 195 -8.76 9.67 -29.81
CA MET A 195 -8.55 8.30 -30.25
C MET A 195 -7.19 8.23 -30.95
N ALA A 196 -6.19 7.74 -30.22
CA ALA A 196 -4.80 7.71 -30.66
C ALA A 196 -4.30 6.28 -30.84
N SER A 197 -3.31 6.11 -31.71
CA SER A 197 -2.55 4.86 -31.71
C SER A 197 -1.76 4.76 -30.40
N GLU A 198 -1.50 3.53 -29.94
CA GLU A 198 -0.66 3.34 -28.75
C GLU A 198 0.74 3.93 -28.93
N GLU A 199 1.30 3.86 -30.14
CA GLU A 199 2.59 4.46 -30.48
C GLU A 199 2.62 5.98 -30.30
N ASP A 200 1.58 6.67 -30.75
CA ASP A 200 1.48 8.13 -30.59
C ASP A 200 1.39 8.50 -29.11
N VAL A 201 0.66 7.69 -28.33
CA VAL A 201 0.54 7.89 -26.87
C VAL A 201 1.88 7.64 -26.19
N TYR A 202 2.60 6.57 -26.52
CA TYR A 202 3.93 6.31 -25.98
C TYR A 202 4.90 7.45 -26.28
N THR A 203 4.96 7.90 -27.53
CA THR A 203 5.81 9.01 -27.96
C THR A 203 5.46 10.30 -27.21
N THR A 204 4.17 10.63 -27.10
CA THR A 204 3.71 11.84 -26.40
C THR A 204 4.05 11.79 -24.91
N LEU A 205 3.90 10.63 -24.27
CA LEU A 205 4.24 10.45 -22.84
C LEU A 205 5.74 10.53 -22.59
N GLU A 206 6.55 10.05 -23.51
CA GLU A 206 8.01 10.21 -23.44
C GLU A 206 8.40 11.69 -23.59
N GLU A 207 7.84 12.40 -24.56
CA GLU A 207 8.14 13.82 -24.84
C GLU A 207 7.65 14.77 -23.73
N GLU A 208 6.41 14.59 -23.24
CA GLU A 208 5.78 15.53 -22.30
C GLU A 208 6.06 15.19 -20.83
N HIS A 209 6.24 13.90 -20.52
CA HIS A 209 6.35 13.42 -19.14
C HIS A 209 7.66 12.66 -18.86
N GLY A 210 8.54 12.49 -19.85
CA GLY A 210 9.78 11.73 -19.69
C GLY A 210 9.55 10.24 -19.40
N MET A 211 8.35 9.74 -19.68
CA MET A 211 7.91 8.41 -19.29
C MET A 211 8.51 7.36 -20.22
N GLN A 212 9.18 6.37 -19.65
CA GLN A 212 9.73 5.26 -20.43
C GLN A 212 8.60 4.39 -20.99
N ARG A 213 8.82 3.83 -22.18
CA ARG A 213 7.81 3.04 -22.89
C ARG A 213 7.28 1.87 -22.07
N GLU A 214 8.13 1.14 -21.37
CA GLU A 214 7.73 0.00 -20.55
C GLU A 214 6.83 0.42 -19.37
N GLU A 215 7.09 1.62 -18.83
CA GLU A 215 6.25 2.21 -17.78
C GLU A 215 4.90 2.63 -18.34
N ALA A 216 4.87 3.35 -19.46
CA ALA A 216 3.65 3.76 -20.13
C ALA A 216 2.78 2.55 -20.49
N GLN A 217 3.39 1.49 -21.05
CA GLN A 217 2.72 0.24 -21.39
C GLN A 217 2.08 -0.42 -20.16
N ALA A 218 2.82 -0.52 -19.04
CA ALA A 218 2.28 -1.10 -17.81
C ALA A 218 1.06 -0.33 -17.27
N ILE A 219 1.08 1.00 -17.36
CA ILE A 219 -0.01 1.87 -16.91
C ILE A 219 -1.21 1.77 -17.85
N ILE A 220 -0.99 1.83 -19.17
CA ILE A 220 -2.05 1.71 -20.18
C ILE A 220 -2.76 0.37 -20.06
N GLU A 221 -2.03 -0.74 -19.96
CA GLU A 221 -2.60 -2.07 -19.76
C GLU A 221 -3.44 -2.14 -18.49
N MET A 222 -3.02 -1.44 -17.44
CA MET A 222 -3.82 -1.35 -16.21
C MET A 222 -5.11 -0.57 -16.39
N LEU A 223 -5.04 0.61 -17.02
CA LEU A 223 -6.21 1.43 -17.27
C LEU A 223 -7.22 0.71 -18.18
N LYS A 224 -6.75 -0.07 -19.15
CA LYS A 224 -7.60 -0.95 -19.98
C LYS A 224 -8.32 -2.01 -19.13
N ARG A 225 -7.58 -2.75 -18.28
CA ARG A 225 -8.18 -3.79 -17.41
C ARG A 225 -9.25 -3.25 -16.47
N ARG A 226 -9.14 -1.99 -16.07
CA ARG A 226 -10.13 -1.31 -15.20
C ARG A 226 -11.30 -0.71 -15.97
N GLY A 227 -11.25 -0.70 -17.30
CA GLY A 227 -12.22 -0.01 -18.14
C GLY A 227 -12.12 1.51 -18.10
N ASP A 228 -10.98 2.07 -17.66
CA ASP A 228 -10.71 3.50 -17.72
C ASP A 228 -10.22 3.91 -19.13
N LEU A 229 -9.54 2.99 -19.83
CA LEU A 229 -9.23 3.08 -21.26
C LEU A 229 -9.97 2.00 -22.03
N LEU A 230 -10.42 2.33 -23.23
CA LEU A 230 -11.05 1.42 -24.19
C LEU A 230 -10.12 1.23 -25.38
N ALA A 231 -10.11 0.01 -25.94
CA ALA A 231 -9.41 -0.32 -27.18
C ALA A 231 -10.46 -0.51 -28.29
N PRO A 232 -10.92 0.58 -28.96
CA PRO A 232 -11.99 0.50 -29.97
C PRO A 232 -11.54 -0.23 -31.24
N LYS A 233 -10.23 -0.25 -31.50
CA LYS A 233 -9.58 -0.93 -32.63
C LYS A 233 -8.21 -1.42 -32.15
N GLU A 234 -7.71 -2.50 -32.75
CA GLU A 234 -6.36 -3.01 -32.51
C GLU A 234 -5.31 -1.90 -32.68
N GLY A 235 -4.46 -1.74 -31.66
CA GLY A 235 -3.41 -0.71 -31.62
C GLY A 235 -3.89 0.71 -31.33
N TYR A 236 -5.18 0.93 -31.05
CA TYR A 236 -5.74 2.24 -30.72
C TYR A 236 -6.38 2.25 -29.34
N ILE A 237 -6.26 3.37 -28.65
CA ILE A 237 -6.85 3.58 -27.33
C ILE A 237 -7.60 4.90 -27.25
N LYS A 238 -8.63 4.93 -26.39
CA LYS A 238 -9.37 6.13 -26.02
C LYS A 238 -9.80 6.08 -24.56
N THR A 239 -10.04 7.22 -23.93
CA THR A 239 -10.61 7.24 -22.57
C THR A 239 -12.05 6.75 -22.56
N ALA A 240 -12.43 5.98 -21.55
CA ALA A 240 -13.83 5.71 -21.28
C ALA A 240 -14.52 7.01 -20.84
N LEU A 241 -15.62 7.37 -21.52
CA LEU A 241 -16.51 8.44 -21.04
C LEU A 241 -17.18 7.93 -19.77
N LYS A 242 -16.85 8.52 -18.62
CA LYS A 242 -17.53 8.33 -17.34
C LYS A 242 -18.36 9.56 -17.02
#